data_AF-A0A933PCT7-F1
#
_entry.id   AF-A0A933PCT7-F1
#
_cell.length_a   1.000
_cell.length_b   1.000
_cell.length_c   1.000
_cell.angle_alpha   90.00
_cell.angle_beta   90.00
_cell.angle_gamma   90.00
#
_symmetry.space_group_name_H-M   'P 1'
#
loop_
_entity.id
_entity.type
_entity.pdbx_description
1 polymer ?
#
loop_
_entity_poly.entity_id
_entity_poly.type
_entity_poly.pdbx_seq_one_letter_code
_entity_poly.pdbx_strand_id
1 'polypeptide(L)'
;MNRMHLVRLESEPTDADLREIDAEWPLIAAELDVVDAEAALVRAPGDVTARRLAKAKRNLRAVLVERRAAGSSVDGCGGAA
;
A
#
# COMPACT_ATOMS: atom_id res chain seq x y z
N MET A 1 -29.53 -9.08 13.47
CA MET A 1 -28.84 -9.91 12.47
C MET A 1 -28.29 -9.00 11.39
N ASN A 2 -26.96 -8.85 11.30
CA ASN A 2 -26.33 -7.97 10.32
C ASN A 2 -26.40 -8.61 8.92
N ARG A 3 -27.13 -7.96 8.01
CA ARG A 3 -27.12 -8.28 6.58
C ARG A 3 -25.73 -7.96 6.03
N MET A 4 -24.89 -8.98 5.85
CA MET A 4 -23.76 -8.88 4.93
C MET A 4 -24.33 -8.76 3.52
N HIS A 5 -24.27 -7.56 2.95
CA HIS A 5 -24.59 -7.34 1.55
C HIS A 5 -23.42 -7.88 0.73
N LEU A 6 -23.56 -9.12 0.27
CA LEU A 6 -22.68 -9.68 -0.76
C LEU A 6 -23.03 -8.95 -2.06
N VAL A 7 -22.22 -7.95 -2.41
CA VAL A 7 -22.28 -7.28 -3.70
C VAL A 7 -22.02 -8.35 -4.77
N ARG A 8 -22.94 -8.48 -5.73
CA ARG A 8 -22.74 -9.32 -6.90
C ARG A 8 -21.66 -8.64 -7.76
N LEU A 9 -20.44 -9.16 -7.73
CA LEU A 9 -19.42 -8.77 -8.71
C LEU A 9 -19.88 -9.33 -10.06
N GLU A 10 -20.21 -8.44 -10.99
CA GLU A 10 -20.72 -8.79 -12.33
C GLU A 10 -19.67 -9.53 -13.18
N SER A 11 -18.40 -9.56 -12.73
CA SER A 11 -17.29 -10.30 -13.29
C SER A 11 -16.20 -10.54 -12.22
N GLU A 12 -15.51 -11.68 -12.28
CA GLU A 12 -14.32 -11.92 -11.45
C GLU A 12 -13.18 -10.98 -11.90
N PRO A 13 -12.29 -10.52 -11.00
CA PRO A 13 -11.13 -9.72 -11.38
C PRO A 13 -10.27 -10.44 -12.41
N THR A 14 -9.79 -9.71 -13.40
CA THR A 14 -8.85 -10.23 -14.39
C THR A 14 -7.44 -10.34 -13.78
N ASP A 15 -6.56 -11.11 -14.43
CA ASP A 15 -5.15 -11.17 -14.03
C ASP A 15 -4.46 -9.79 -14.03
N ALA A 16 -4.91 -8.86 -14.88
CA ALA A 16 -4.40 -7.49 -14.90
C ALA A 16 -4.83 -6.74 -13.63
N ASP A 17 -6.10 -6.86 -13.24
CA ASP A 17 -6.63 -6.25 -12.01
C ASP A 17 -5.92 -6.80 -10.77
N LEU A 18 -5.68 -8.11 -10.72
CA LEU A 18 -4.96 -8.74 -9.60
C LEU A 18 -3.50 -8.26 -9.53
N ARG A 19 -2.83 -8.09 -10.67
CA ARG A 19 -1.47 -7.53 -10.70
C ARG A 19 -1.41 -6.07 -10.25
N GLU A 20 -2.45 -5.28 -10.54
CA GLU A 20 -2.53 -3.90 -10.07
C GLU A 20 -2.65 -3.85 -8.54
N ILE A 21 -3.45 -4.75 -7.95
CA ILE A 21 -3.52 -4.94 -6.50
C ILE A 21 -2.16 -5.38 -5.94
N ASP A 22 -1.50 -6.36 -6.57
CA ASP A 22 -0.14 -6.79 -6.20
C ASP A 22 0.87 -5.64 -6.18
N ALA A 23 0.76 -4.70 -7.12
CA ALA A 23 1.60 -3.51 -7.16
C ALA A 23 1.30 -2.49 -6.04
N GLU A 24 0.12 -2.54 -5.42
CA GLU A 24 -0.29 -1.67 -4.30
C GLU A 24 0.21 -2.16 -2.94
N TRP A 25 0.32 -3.47 -2.75
CA TRP A 25 0.69 -4.05 -1.46
C TRP A 25 1.96 -3.47 -0.83
N PRO A 26 3.07 -3.23 -1.56
CA PRO A 26 4.27 -2.64 -0.98
C PRO A 26 4.02 -1.25 -0.37
N LEU A 27 3.19 -0.41 -1.01
CA LEU A 27 2.86 0.91 -0.50
C LEU A 27 2.01 0.81 0.76
N ILE A 28 0.95 -0.02 0.73
CA ILE A 28 0.07 -0.24 1.88
C ILE A 28 0.88 -0.75 3.07
N ALA A 29 1.78 -1.70 2.87
CA ALA A 29 2.64 -2.23 3.93
C ALA A 29 3.53 -1.13 4.54
N ALA A 30 4.13 -0.27 3.72
CA ALA A 30 4.97 0.83 4.20
C ALA A 30 4.17 1.92 4.94
N GLU A 31 2.92 2.17 4.55
CA GLU A 31 2.02 3.07 5.27
C GLU A 31 1.62 2.48 6.63
N LEU A 32 1.29 1.18 6.69
CA LEU A 32 1.01 0.49 7.95
C LEU A 32 2.21 0.52 8.90
N ASP A 33 3.43 0.30 8.42
CA ASP A 33 4.65 0.40 9.22
C ASP A 33 4.80 1.79 9.89
N VAL A 34 4.39 2.86 9.20
CA VAL A 34 4.39 4.21 9.77
C VAL A 34 3.35 4.34 10.87
N VAL A 35 2.11 3.91 10.61
CA VAL A 35 1.02 3.95 11.60
C VAL A 35 1.37 3.15 12.85
N ASP A 36 1.94 1.95 12.70
CA ASP A 36 2.39 1.12 13.81
C ASP A 36 3.52 1.78 14.62
N ALA A 37 4.47 2.43 13.93
CA ALA A 37 5.53 3.18 14.60
C ALA A 37 5.00 4.42 15.35
N GLU A 38 4.01 5.12 14.79
CA GLU A 38 3.33 6.24 15.46
C GLU A 38 2.55 5.76 16.70
N ALA A 39 1.81 4.66 16.57
CA ALA A 39 1.11 4.03 17.69
C ALA A 39 2.08 3.61 18.81
N ALA A 40 3.23 3.05 18.45
CA ALA A 40 4.28 2.69 19.42
C ALA A 40 4.87 3.91 20.12
N LEU A 41 5.12 5.02 19.39
CA LEU A 41 5.64 6.26 19.96
C LEU A 41 4.64 6.91 20.93
N VAL A 42 3.35 6.93 20.59
CA VAL A 42 2.28 7.44 21.48
C VAL A 42 2.16 6.58 22.73
N ARG A 43 2.25 5.26 22.61
CA ARG A 43 2.15 4.32 23.74
C ARG A 43 3.35 4.40 24.68
N ALA A 44 4.56 4.55 24.14
CA ALA A 44 5.80 4.58 24.90
C ALA A 44 6.82 5.53 24.25
N PRO A 45 6.77 6.83 24.59
CA PRO A 45 7.70 7.81 24.06
C PRO A 45 9.15 7.49 24.44
N GLY A 46 10.06 7.57 23.46
CA GLY A 46 11.50 7.39 23.68
C GLY A 46 12.31 7.35 22.39
N ASP A 47 13.63 7.35 22.53
CA ASP A 47 14.56 7.43 21.39
C ASP A 47 14.40 6.26 20.41
N VAL A 48 14.10 5.06 20.92
CA VAL A 48 13.91 3.87 20.10
C VAL A 48 12.65 3.98 19.25
N THR A 49 11.52 4.41 19.83
CA THR A 49 10.25 4.58 19.10
C THR A 49 10.33 5.74 18.12
N ALA A 50 11.00 6.83 18.47
CA ALA A 50 11.28 7.94 17.55
C ALA A 50 12.16 7.51 16.35
N ARG A 51 13.21 6.71 16.58
CA ARG A 51 14.05 6.17 15.50
C ARG A 51 13.30 5.19 14.60
N ARG A 52 12.42 4.36 15.17
CA ARG A 52 11.54 3.45 14.41
C ARG A 52 10.62 4.24 13.49
N LEU A 53 9.99 5.31 13.99
CA LEU A 53 9.16 6.20 13.17
C LEU A 53 9.95 6.86 12.04
N ALA A 54 11.16 7.38 12.34
CA ALA A 54 12.02 7.98 11.33
C ALA A 54 12.47 6.97 10.25
N LYS A 55 12.67 5.70 10.61
CA LYS A 55 12.95 4.62 9.66
C LYS A 55 11.72 4.29 8.80
N ALA A 56 10.55 4.08 9.40
CA ALA A 56 9.32 3.79 8.67
C ALA A 56 9.01 4.90 7.64
N LYS A 57 9.11 6.17 8.04
CA LYS A 57 8.90 7.32 7.14
C LYS A 57 9.92 7.39 5.99
N ARG A 58 11.16 6.93 6.20
CA ARG A 58 12.17 6.82 5.12
C ARG A 58 11.82 5.70 4.15
N ASN A 59 11.41 4.54 4.66
CA ASN A 59 11.00 3.40 3.85
C ASN A 59 9.78 3.75 2.99
N LEU A 60 8.76 4.38 3.56
CA LEU A 60 7.58 4.85 2.80
C LEU A 60 7.97 5.75 1.63
N ARG A 61 8.90 6.69 1.86
CA ARG A 61 9.40 7.55 0.77
C ARG A 61 10.12 6.75 -0.33
N ALA A 62 10.90 5.74 0.03
CA ALA A 62 11.56 4.88 -0.96
C ALA A 62 10.53 4.13 -1.82
N VAL A 63 9.53 3.53 -1.18
CA VAL A 63 8.44 2.81 -1.88
C VAL A 63 7.64 3.73 -2.80
N LEU A 64 7.36 4.97 -2.37
CA LEU A 64 6.68 5.97 -3.22
C LEU A 64 7.50 6.33 -4.47
N VAL A 65 8.83 6.40 -4.34
CA VAL A 65 9.74 6.65 -5.49
C VAL A 65 9.71 5.45 -6.45
N GLU A 66 9.80 4.23 -5.92
CA GLU A 66 9.74 2.99 -6.71
C GLU A 66 8.39 2.86 -7.45
N ARG A 67 7.27 3.11 -6.76
CA ARG A 67 5.93 3.09 -7.37
C ARG A 67 5.77 4.16 -8.44
N ARG A 68 6.30 5.36 -8.23
CA ARG A 68 6.30 6.41 -9.27
C ARG A 68 7.10 5.98 -10.50
N ALA A 69 8.26 5.34 -10.32
CA ALA A 69 9.07 4.81 -11.42
C ALA A 69 8.33 3.67 -12.17
N ALA A 70 7.63 2.80 -11.45
CA ALA A 70 6.81 1.75 -12.04
C ALA A 70 5.60 2.31 -12.81
N GLY A 71 4.92 3.32 -12.27
CA GLY A 71 3.77 3.98 -12.90
C GLY A 71 4.14 4.74 -14.18
N SER A 72 5.35 5.31 -14.27
CA SER A 72 5.83 5.93 -15.52
C SER A 72 6.08 4.95 -16.68
N SER A 73 5.95 3.64 -16.45
CA SER A 73 6.04 2.62 -17.50
C SER A 73 4.67 2.19 -18.06
N VAL A 74 3.54 2.70 -17.53
CA VAL A 74 2.19 2.25 -17.90
C VAL A 74 1.57 3.02 -19.09
N ASP A 75 2.22 4.05 -19.62
CA ASP A 75 1.76 4.80 -20.81
C ASP A 75 1.89 4.04 -22.15
N GLY A 76 2.01 2.71 -22.13
CA GLY A 76 2.36 1.91 -23.30
C GLY A 76 1.75 0.51 -23.33
N CYS A 77 0.45 0.36 -23.12
CA CYS A 77 -0.26 -0.81 -23.66
C CYS A 77 -1.73 -0.48 -23.93
N GLY A 78 -1.98 0.05 -25.14
CA GLY A 78 -3.26 -0.20 -25.79
C GLY A 78 -3.28 -1.64 -26.30
N GLY A 79 -4.39 -2.35 -26.07
CA GLY A 79 -4.63 -3.67 -26.62
C GLY A 79 -6.08 -4.10 -26.42
N ALA A 80 -6.88 -3.92 -27.47
CA ALA A 80 -8.28 -4.28 -27.57
C ALA A 80 -8.53 -5.81 -27.62
N ALA A 81 -9.69 -6.24 -27.14
CA ALA A 81 -10.59 -7.22 -27.77
C ALA A 81 -11.98 -7.15 -27.12
#